data_AF-A0A431KNB3-F1
#
_entry.id   AF-A0A431KNB3-F1
#
_cell.length_a   1.000
_cell.length_b   1.000
_cell.length_c   1.000
_cell.angle_alpha   90.00
_cell.angle_beta   90.00
_cell.angle_gamma   90.00
#
_symmetry.space_group_name_H-M   'P 1'
#
loop_
_entity.id
_entity.type
_entity.pdbx_description
1 polymer ?
#
loop_
_entity_poly.entity_id
_entity_poly.type
_entity_poly.pdbx_seq_one_letter_code
_entity_poly.pdbx_strand_id
1 'polypeptide(L)'
;MSTPIVELKQVGKSFKRPDGTPRAVLENVDFTLREGEIVALLGQSGSGKSTLLRIMAGLVGADAGDVSYRGQPLFGPARGISMVFQSFALFPWLTVQQNVELGLEARGLPASEREERATKAIEMIGLGGFEGALPRELSGGMRQRVGIARALVVQPDVLLMDEAFSALDVLTGERLREDILELWGDGQMSTKAILVVSHNIEEAVLMADRVLIFSSNPGRVRFQLQISLKRPRDPDSREVRALIDEVYALMTAGAIQTGRSADETPRLRLTDVLPQAEVGRMEAVLEMLHEEPYNGRADLPKLVEDSELSDEEMLTTAQALALLDLAKVESGDLSITTLGQRYVEADNVQRKLLFGRQLLARVPLAAHIRHCLEQESSRELARKPFLKLLRDAMEPQEAEDVLKVVIEWARHGEVFEFDFNTGMIHLSQD
;
A
#
# COMPACT_ATOMS: atom_id res chain seq x y z
N MET A 1 -15.05 -5.61 -28.50
CA MET A 1 -15.22 -5.22 -27.08
C MET A 1 -14.67 -6.37 -26.26
N SER A 2 -13.76 -6.11 -25.31
CA SER A 2 -13.19 -7.17 -24.46
C SER A 2 -14.24 -7.68 -23.47
N THR A 3 -14.27 -9.00 -23.29
CA THR A 3 -15.28 -9.71 -22.49
C THR A 3 -15.03 -9.45 -21.00
N PRO A 4 -16.01 -8.97 -20.22
CA PRO A 4 -15.90 -8.92 -18.76
C PRO A 4 -15.67 -10.32 -18.18
N ILE A 5 -14.66 -10.47 -17.32
CA ILE A 5 -14.40 -11.73 -16.62
C ILE A 5 -14.75 -11.66 -15.14
N VAL A 6 -14.48 -10.52 -14.48
CA VAL A 6 -14.92 -10.25 -13.11
C VAL A 6 -15.54 -8.86 -13.07
N GLU A 7 -16.74 -8.74 -12.51
CA GLU A 7 -17.46 -7.47 -12.35
C GLU A 7 -17.85 -7.26 -10.89
N LEU A 8 -17.59 -6.06 -10.39
CA LEU A 8 -18.00 -5.55 -9.09
C LEU A 8 -18.93 -4.37 -9.35
N LYS A 9 -20.13 -4.43 -8.77
CA LYS A 9 -21.13 -3.36 -8.88
C LYS A 9 -21.50 -2.89 -7.48
N GLN A 10 -21.17 -1.64 -7.17
CA GLN A 10 -21.43 -0.99 -5.89
C GLN A 10 -20.98 -1.82 -4.68
N VAL A 11 -19.84 -2.51 -4.80
CA VAL A 11 -19.38 -3.43 -3.75
C VAL A 11 -19.02 -2.65 -2.49
N GLY A 12 -19.61 -3.07 -1.37
CA GLY A 12 -19.34 -2.56 -0.04
C GLY A 12 -18.83 -3.66 0.88
N LYS A 13 -17.88 -3.32 1.74
CA LYS A 13 -17.38 -4.23 2.79
C LYS A 13 -17.15 -3.46 4.07
N SER A 14 -17.68 -3.98 5.16
CA SER A 14 -17.42 -3.54 6.52
C SER A 14 -16.90 -4.70 7.37
N PHE A 15 -16.03 -4.37 8.33
CA PHE A 15 -15.64 -5.31 9.39
C PHE A 15 -16.15 -4.81 10.73
N LYS A 16 -16.43 -5.75 11.63
CA LYS A 16 -16.80 -5.40 13.00
C LYS A 16 -15.55 -5.03 13.78
N ARG A 17 -15.59 -3.86 14.39
CA ARG A 17 -14.63 -3.42 15.40
C ARG A 17 -14.76 -4.29 16.66
N PRO A 18 -13.76 -4.29 17.56
CA PRO A 18 -13.86 -4.98 18.85
C PRO A 18 -15.00 -4.49 19.74
N ASP A 19 -15.45 -3.24 19.58
CA ASP A 19 -16.60 -2.66 20.28
C ASP A 19 -17.96 -3.02 19.63
N GLY A 20 -17.93 -3.74 18.50
CA GLY A 20 -19.11 -4.18 17.76
C GLY A 20 -19.60 -3.22 16.67
N THR A 21 -19.00 -2.02 16.53
CA THR A 21 -19.39 -1.06 15.49
C THR A 21 -18.90 -1.50 14.09
N PRO A 22 -19.61 -1.16 12.99
CA PRO A 22 -19.16 -1.47 11.64
C PRO A 22 -18.17 -0.42 11.12
N ARG A 23 -17.00 -0.86 10.62
CA ARG A 23 -16.07 -0.02 9.85
C ARG A 23 -16.18 -0.35 8.37
N ALA A 24 -16.63 0.59 7.56
CA ALA A 24 -16.54 0.49 6.11
C ALA A 24 -15.07 0.49 5.67
N VAL A 25 -14.64 -0.61 5.04
CA VAL A 25 -13.34 -0.75 4.38
C VAL A 25 -13.47 -0.51 2.89
N LEU A 26 -14.57 -0.92 2.27
CA LEU A 26 -14.90 -0.65 0.88
C LEU A 26 -16.30 -0.03 0.80
N GLU A 27 -16.47 0.96 -0.06
CA GLU A 27 -17.75 1.63 -0.27
C GLU A 27 -17.96 1.93 -1.76
N ASN A 28 -19.10 1.49 -2.31
CA ASN A 28 -19.51 1.75 -3.69
C ASN A 28 -18.41 1.47 -4.72
N VAL A 29 -17.74 0.31 -4.60
CA VAL A 29 -16.67 -0.05 -5.54
C VAL A 29 -17.28 -0.60 -6.82
N ASP A 30 -17.17 0.16 -7.90
CA ASP A 30 -17.49 -0.24 -9.27
C ASP A 30 -16.19 -0.56 -10.03
N PHE A 31 -16.03 -1.81 -10.45
CA PHE A 31 -14.85 -2.27 -11.17
C PHE A 31 -15.18 -3.42 -12.11
N THR A 32 -14.57 -3.43 -13.29
CA THR A 32 -14.66 -4.54 -14.24
C THR A 32 -13.28 -4.93 -14.70
N LEU A 33 -12.89 -6.17 -14.46
CA LEU A 33 -11.73 -6.81 -15.07
C LEU A 33 -12.17 -7.55 -16.33
N ARG A 34 -11.44 -7.37 -17.43
CA ARG A 34 -11.76 -7.94 -18.75
C ARG A 34 -10.71 -8.95 -19.18
N GLU A 35 -11.09 -9.86 -20.06
CA GLU A 35 -10.14 -10.77 -20.71
C GLU A 35 -9.17 -9.96 -21.59
N GLY A 36 -7.89 -10.31 -21.53
CA GLY A 36 -6.79 -9.73 -22.28
C GLY A 36 -6.11 -8.51 -21.66
N GLU A 37 -6.43 -8.14 -20.41
CA GLU A 37 -5.76 -7.03 -19.71
C GLU A 37 -5.04 -7.47 -18.42
N ILE A 38 -3.94 -6.76 -18.13
CA ILE A 38 -3.34 -6.66 -16.81
C ILE A 38 -3.79 -5.32 -16.21
N VAL A 39 -4.41 -5.36 -15.03
CA VAL A 39 -4.79 -4.16 -14.28
C VAL A 39 -3.89 -4.03 -13.06
N ALA A 40 -3.35 -2.84 -12.81
CA ALA A 40 -2.67 -2.53 -11.56
C ALA A 40 -3.58 -1.72 -10.64
N LEU A 41 -3.55 -2.05 -9.36
CA LEU A 41 -4.28 -1.40 -8.29
C LEU A 41 -3.30 -0.71 -7.34
N LEU A 42 -3.27 0.61 -7.39
CA LEU A 42 -2.45 1.47 -6.55
C LEU A 42 -3.30 2.16 -5.49
N GLY A 43 -2.69 2.49 -4.37
CA GLY A 43 -3.34 3.22 -3.28
C GLY A 43 -2.55 3.06 -2.00
N GLN A 44 -2.79 3.92 -1.01
CA GLN A 44 -2.08 3.89 0.27
C GLN A 44 -2.28 2.55 1.00
N SER A 45 -1.41 2.22 1.95
CA SER A 45 -1.67 1.13 2.88
C SER A 45 -3.00 1.33 3.62
N GLY A 46 -3.72 0.24 3.89
CA GLY A 46 -5.03 0.27 4.53
C GLY A 46 -6.22 0.73 3.65
N SER A 47 -6.01 1.11 2.38
CA SER A 47 -7.09 1.52 1.45
C SER A 47 -8.08 0.42 1.05
N GLY A 48 -7.88 -0.83 1.48
CA GLY A 48 -8.80 -1.95 1.19
C GLY A 48 -8.46 -2.77 -0.05
N LYS A 49 -7.31 -2.55 -0.71
CA LYS A 49 -6.85 -3.30 -1.90
C LYS A 49 -6.88 -4.82 -1.70
N SER A 50 -6.22 -5.32 -0.65
CA SER A 50 -6.20 -6.76 -0.36
C SER A 50 -7.58 -7.31 0.02
N THR A 51 -8.44 -6.49 0.63
CA THR A 51 -9.85 -6.86 0.90
C THR A 51 -10.62 -7.03 -0.41
N LEU A 52 -10.43 -6.13 -1.38
CA LEU A 52 -11.03 -6.23 -2.70
C LEU A 52 -10.59 -7.51 -3.42
N LEU A 53 -9.30 -7.83 -3.42
CA LEU A 53 -8.77 -9.05 -4.01
C LEU A 53 -9.38 -10.30 -3.37
N ARG A 54 -9.50 -10.34 -2.03
CA ARG A 54 -10.13 -11.45 -1.32
C ARG A 54 -11.62 -11.60 -1.65
N ILE A 55 -12.32 -10.50 -1.91
CA ILE A 55 -13.71 -10.51 -2.38
C ILE A 55 -13.78 -11.06 -3.81
N MET A 56 -12.91 -10.60 -4.71
CA MET A 56 -12.84 -11.11 -6.08
C MET A 56 -12.43 -12.60 -6.15
N ALA A 57 -11.62 -13.07 -5.19
CA ALA A 57 -11.27 -14.47 -5.05
C ALA A 57 -12.39 -15.32 -4.43
N GLY A 58 -13.46 -14.70 -3.90
CA GLY A 58 -14.51 -15.39 -3.16
C GLY A 58 -14.08 -15.90 -1.78
N LEU A 59 -12.98 -15.41 -1.23
CA LEU A 59 -12.48 -15.76 0.11
C LEU A 59 -13.20 -15.00 1.22
N VAL A 60 -13.69 -13.79 0.90
CA VAL A 60 -14.48 -12.94 1.80
C VAL A 60 -15.71 -12.46 1.05
N GLY A 61 -16.90 -12.58 1.63
CA GLY A 61 -18.13 -12.05 1.01
C GLY A 61 -18.22 -10.53 1.10
N ALA A 62 -18.79 -9.88 0.09
CA ALA A 62 -19.21 -8.47 0.17
C ALA A 62 -20.45 -8.33 1.08
N ASP A 63 -20.59 -7.19 1.74
CA ASP A 63 -21.77 -6.90 2.59
C ASP A 63 -22.85 -6.12 1.81
N ALA A 64 -22.47 -5.50 0.69
CA ALA A 64 -23.35 -4.81 -0.23
C ALA A 64 -22.82 -4.92 -1.67
N GLY A 65 -23.71 -4.70 -2.64
CA GLY A 65 -23.39 -4.78 -4.06
C GLY A 65 -23.27 -6.23 -4.56
N ASP A 66 -22.88 -6.35 -5.82
CA ASP A 66 -22.80 -7.63 -6.52
C ASP A 66 -21.37 -7.89 -7.03
N VAL A 67 -20.92 -9.13 -6.87
CA VAL A 67 -19.68 -9.63 -7.46
C VAL A 67 -20.04 -10.77 -8.40
N SER A 68 -19.56 -10.71 -9.63
CA SER A 68 -19.77 -11.78 -10.60
C SER A 68 -18.49 -12.17 -11.31
N TYR A 69 -18.39 -13.46 -11.65
CA TYR A 69 -17.30 -14.05 -12.41
C TYR A 69 -17.92 -14.80 -13.60
N ARG A 70 -17.49 -14.45 -14.83
CA ARG A 70 -18.09 -14.90 -16.10
C ARG A 70 -19.62 -14.74 -16.14
N GLY A 71 -20.12 -13.62 -15.62
CA GLY A 71 -21.55 -13.30 -15.56
C GLY A 71 -22.36 -14.11 -14.54
N GLN A 72 -21.72 -14.97 -13.75
CA GLN A 72 -22.37 -15.71 -12.66
C GLN A 72 -22.06 -15.04 -11.31
N PRO A 73 -23.03 -14.93 -10.39
CA PRO A 73 -22.79 -14.43 -9.04
C PRO A 73 -21.69 -15.23 -8.30
N LEU A 74 -20.81 -14.51 -7.61
CA LEU A 74 -19.69 -15.10 -6.86
C LEU A 74 -19.99 -15.05 -5.35
N PHE A 75 -20.32 -16.21 -4.77
CA PHE A 75 -20.60 -16.34 -3.33
C PHE A 75 -19.51 -17.06 -2.52
N GLY A 76 -18.46 -17.53 -3.19
CA GLY A 76 -17.38 -18.31 -2.59
C GLY A 76 -16.24 -18.53 -3.57
N PRO A 77 -15.20 -19.29 -3.20
CA PRO A 77 -14.01 -19.42 -4.02
C PRO A 77 -14.30 -19.97 -5.43
N ALA A 78 -13.90 -19.24 -6.46
CA ALA A 78 -14.06 -19.66 -7.85
C ALA A 78 -12.88 -20.51 -8.33
N ARG A 79 -13.17 -21.65 -8.97
CA ARG A 79 -12.13 -22.56 -9.49
C ARG A 79 -11.20 -21.90 -10.50
N GLY A 80 -11.68 -20.92 -11.27
CA GLY A 80 -10.89 -20.23 -12.30
C GLY A 80 -10.19 -18.97 -11.80
N ILE A 81 -10.16 -18.70 -10.49
CA ILE A 81 -9.46 -17.56 -9.91
C ILE A 81 -8.38 -18.10 -8.96
N SER A 82 -7.13 -17.71 -9.20
CA SER A 82 -6.00 -18.00 -8.31
C SER A 82 -5.48 -16.71 -7.69
N MET A 83 -4.97 -16.80 -6.47
CA MET A 83 -4.39 -15.68 -5.74
C MET A 83 -2.95 -15.99 -5.33
N VAL A 84 -2.04 -15.06 -5.60
CA VAL A 84 -0.68 -14.99 -5.05
C VAL A 84 -0.71 -13.99 -3.92
N PHE A 85 -0.33 -14.42 -2.72
CA PHE A 85 -0.37 -13.60 -1.51
C PHE A 85 0.94 -12.82 -1.31
N GLN A 86 0.86 -11.73 -0.54
CA GLN A 86 2.01 -10.92 -0.12
C GLN A 86 3.01 -11.74 0.72
N SER A 87 2.50 -12.55 1.65
CA SER A 87 3.33 -13.57 2.28
C SER A 87 3.44 -14.79 1.35
N PHE A 88 4.62 -15.41 1.30
CA PHE A 88 4.85 -16.59 0.44
C PHE A 88 3.78 -17.68 0.64
N ALA A 89 3.20 -17.75 1.85
CA ALA A 89 2.11 -18.65 2.22
C ALA A 89 2.37 -20.11 1.80
N LEU A 90 3.64 -20.52 1.79
CA LEU A 90 4.06 -21.89 1.50
C LEU A 90 3.94 -22.72 2.77
N PHE A 91 3.60 -24.00 2.61
CA PHE A 91 3.59 -24.94 3.72
C PHE A 91 5.05 -25.35 4.01
N PRO A 92 5.60 -24.99 5.18
CA PRO A 92 7.04 -25.11 5.45
C PRO A 92 7.52 -26.57 5.59
N TRP A 93 6.60 -27.52 5.77
CA TRP A 93 6.86 -28.95 5.87
C TRP A 93 6.64 -29.71 4.56
N LEU A 94 6.20 -29.04 3.50
CA LEU A 94 6.05 -29.63 2.16
C LEU A 94 7.21 -29.20 1.27
N THR A 95 7.63 -30.07 0.34
CA THR A 95 8.61 -29.71 -0.69
C THR A 95 8.04 -28.70 -1.69
N VAL A 96 8.89 -28.15 -2.57
CA VAL A 96 8.45 -27.32 -3.70
C VAL A 96 7.40 -28.03 -4.54
N GLN A 97 7.70 -29.27 -4.96
CA GLN A 97 6.77 -30.12 -5.72
C GLN A 97 5.42 -30.24 -5.01
N GLN A 98 5.43 -30.63 -3.73
CA GLN A 98 4.22 -30.82 -2.95
C GLN A 98 3.43 -29.52 -2.75
N ASN A 99 4.11 -28.38 -2.55
CA ASN A 99 3.45 -27.09 -2.47
C ASN A 99 2.70 -26.74 -3.76
N VAL A 100 3.30 -27.00 -4.92
CA VAL A 100 2.69 -26.73 -6.23
C VAL A 100 1.53 -27.69 -6.51
N GLU A 101 1.63 -28.96 -6.13
CA GLU A 101 0.59 -29.97 -6.36
C GLU A 101 -0.72 -29.73 -5.59
N LEU A 102 -0.70 -29.00 -4.46
CA LEU A 102 -1.85 -28.83 -3.57
C LEU A 102 -3.15 -28.41 -4.26
N GLY A 103 -3.07 -27.45 -5.20
CA GLY A 103 -4.24 -26.96 -5.93
C GLY A 103 -4.83 -28.03 -6.86
N LEU A 104 -4.00 -28.91 -7.41
CA LEU A 104 -4.42 -30.04 -8.23
C LEU A 104 -4.98 -31.18 -7.38
N GLU A 105 -4.38 -31.43 -6.21
CA GLU A 105 -4.86 -32.41 -5.24
C GLU A 105 -6.26 -32.05 -4.73
N ALA A 106 -6.49 -30.78 -4.39
CA ALA A 106 -7.81 -30.28 -4.00
C ALA A 106 -8.87 -30.44 -5.11
N ARG A 107 -8.45 -30.52 -6.38
CA ARG A 107 -9.31 -30.79 -7.54
C ARG A 107 -9.51 -32.29 -7.81
N GLY A 108 -8.86 -33.17 -7.05
CA GLY A 108 -8.98 -34.62 -7.15
C GLY A 108 -8.20 -35.24 -8.31
N LEU A 109 -7.15 -34.57 -8.81
CA LEU A 109 -6.33 -35.13 -9.90
C LEU A 109 -5.49 -36.32 -9.42
N PRO A 110 -5.28 -37.35 -10.26
CA PRO A 110 -4.39 -38.48 -9.97
C PRO A 110 -2.96 -38.03 -9.71
N ALA A 111 -2.26 -38.71 -8.79
CA ALA A 111 -0.91 -38.32 -8.36
C ALA A 111 0.08 -38.15 -9.53
N SER A 112 0.09 -39.06 -10.50
CA SER A 112 0.97 -38.98 -11.67
C SER A 112 0.73 -37.74 -12.53
N GLU A 113 -0.54 -37.34 -12.68
CA GLU A 113 -0.90 -36.13 -13.43
C GLU A 113 -0.54 -34.86 -12.66
N ARG A 114 -0.69 -34.90 -11.33
CA ARG A 114 -0.26 -33.80 -10.46
C ARG A 114 1.24 -33.57 -10.56
N GLU A 115 2.00 -34.65 -10.47
CA GLU A 115 3.46 -34.63 -10.54
C GLU A 115 3.93 -33.99 -11.84
N GLU A 116 3.45 -34.49 -12.99
CA GLU A 116 3.82 -33.98 -14.31
C GLU A 116 3.49 -32.50 -14.48
N ARG A 117 2.28 -32.07 -14.07
CA ARG A 117 1.87 -30.67 -14.20
C ARG A 117 2.64 -29.75 -13.27
N ALA A 118 2.89 -30.18 -12.04
CA ALA A 118 3.66 -29.41 -11.07
C ALA A 118 5.11 -29.24 -11.52
N THR A 119 5.76 -30.30 -12.02
CA THR A 119 7.13 -30.21 -12.56
C THR A 119 7.21 -29.22 -13.72
N LYS A 120 6.28 -29.29 -14.69
CA LYS A 120 6.21 -28.32 -15.79
C LYS A 120 6.01 -26.88 -15.30
N ALA A 121 5.16 -26.68 -14.29
CA ALA A 121 4.94 -25.36 -13.71
C ALA A 121 6.19 -24.84 -12.98
N ILE A 122 6.95 -25.72 -12.33
CA ILE A 122 8.22 -25.39 -11.65
C ILE A 122 9.31 -25.03 -12.66
N GLU A 123 9.42 -25.79 -13.76
CA GLU A 123 10.33 -25.48 -14.87
C GLU A 123 10.00 -24.12 -15.50
N MET A 124 8.70 -23.83 -15.72
CA MET A 124 8.21 -22.58 -16.30
C MET A 124 8.63 -21.34 -15.50
N ILE A 125 8.73 -21.45 -14.16
CA ILE A 125 9.19 -20.35 -13.30
C ILE A 125 10.70 -20.39 -13.00
N GLY A 126 11.46 -21.24 -13.71
CA GLY A 126 12.92 -21.31 -13.65
C GLY A 126 13.48 -22.00 -12.40
N LEU A 127 12.72 -22.87 -11.74
CA LEU A 127 13.17 -23.62 -10.55
C LEU A 127 13.37 -25.13 -10.80
N GLY A 128 13.61 -25.52 -12.05
CA GLY A 128 13.98 -26.91 -12.36
C GLY A 128 15.18 -27.38 -11.52
N GLY A 129 15.08 -28.57 -10.92
CA GLY A 129 16.08 -29.13 -10.01
C GLY A 129 15.87 -28.79 -8.53
N PHE A 130 14.87 -27.97 -8.17
CA PHE A 130 14.52 -27.64 -6.78
C PHE A 130 13.24 -28.33 -6.29
N GLU A 131 12.68 -29.27 -7.04
CA GLU A 131 11.40 -29.95 -6.76
C GLU A 131 11.36 -30.57 -5.35
N GLY A 132 12.49 -31.15 -4.92
CA GLY A 132 12.66 -31.79 -3.62
C GLY A 132 12.99 -30.86 -2.46
N ALA A 133 13.31 -29.57 -2.72
CA ALA A 133 13.69 -28.63 -1.68
C ALA A 133 12.51 -28.23 -0.79
N LEU A 134 12.78 -27.89 0.47
CA LEU A 134 11.84 -27.32 1.41
C LEU A 134 11.88 -25.77 1.35
N PRO A 135 10.80 -25.05 1.67
CA PRO A 135 10.76 -23.57 1.62
C PRO A 135 11.88 -22.85 2.40
N ARG A 136 12.38 -23.46 3.47
CA ARG A 136 13.48 -22.92 4.28
C ARG A 136 14.85 -22.98 3.57
N GLU A 137 14.98 -23.79 2.54
CA GLU A 137 16.20 -23.97 1.74
C GLU A 137 16.24 -23.02 0.53
N LEU A 138 15.18 -22.23 0.35
CA LEU A 138 15.00 -21.32 -0.80
C LEU A 138 15.28 -19.87 -0.39
N SER A 139 15.71 -19.04 -1.35
CA SER A 139 15.72 -17.58 -1.18
C SER A 139 14.30 -17.00 -1.17
N GLY A 140 14.13 -15.72 -0.83
CA GLY A 140 12.84 -15.03 -0.90
C GLY A 140 12.23 -15.08 -2.30
N GLY A 141 13.01 -14.74 -3.32
CA GLY A 141 12.59 -14.81 -4.72
C GLY A 141 12.18 -16.21 -5.16
N MET A 142 12.94 -17.23 -4.75
CA MET A 142 12.60 -18.62 -5.05
C MET A 142 11.28 -19.02 -4.39
N ARG A 143 11.05 -18.68 -3.11
CA ARG A 143 9.76 -18.94 -2.45
C ARG A 143 8.59 -18.25 -3.17
N GLN A 144 8.78 -17.03 -3.64
CA GLN A 144 7.74 -16.32 -4.37
C GLN A 144 7.43 -16.99 -5.71
N ARG A 145 8.46 -17.40 -6.46
CA ARG A 145 8.31 -18.18 -7.69
C ARG A 145 7.55 -19.49 -7.47
N VAL A 146 7.78 -20.19 -6.35
CA VAL A 146 6.97 -21.37 -5.97
C VAL A 146 5.50 -20.99 -5.72
N GLY A 147 5.25 -19.86 -5.06
CA GLY A 147 3.89 -19.34 -4.87
C GLY A 147 3.16 -19.06 -6.18
N ILE A 148 3.88 -18.50 -7.16
CA ILE A 148 3.38 -18.27 -8.52
C ILE A 148 3.12 -19.59 -9.26
N ALA A 149 4.07 -20.55 -9.25
CA ALA A 149 3.85 -21.87 -9.85
C ALA A 149 2.60 -22.55 -9.28
N ARG A 150 2.41 -22.51 -7.96
CA ARG A 150 1.21 -23.05 -7.30
C ARG A 150 -0.08 -22.38 -7.77
N ALA A 151 -0.05 -21.08 -8.08
CA ALA A 151 -1.20 -20.36 -8.61
C ALA A 151 -1.46 -20.67 -10.10
N LEU A 152 -0.41 -20.87 -10.90
CA LEU A 152 -0.48 -21.10 -12.34
C LEU A 152 -0.76 -22.55 -12.73
N VAL A 153 -0.30 -23.53 -11.94
CA VAL A 153 -0.43 -24.96 -12.27
C VAL A 153 -1.88 -25.40 -12.44
N VAL A 154 -2.80 -24.73 -11.74
CA VAL A 154 -4.24 -24.98 -11.82
C VAL A 154 -4.90 -24.30 -13.03
N GLN A 155 -4.12 -23.65 -13.90
CA GLN A 155 -4.57 -22.98 -15.12
C GLN A 155 -5.75 -22.04 -14.87
N PRO A 156 -5.58 -21.01 -14.03
CA PRO A 156 -6.66 -20.09 -13.71
C PRO A 156 -7.04 -19.26 -14.93
N ASP A 157 -8.27 -18.76 -14.98
CA ASP A 157 -8.64 -17.70 -15.90
C ASP A 157 -8.18 -16.32 -15.39
N VAL A 158 -8.18 -16.11 -14.07
CA VAL A 158 -7.81 -14.84 -13.44
C VAL A 158 -6.71 -15.08 -12.42
N LEU A 159 -5.62 -14.33 -12.54
CA LEU A 159 -4.55 -14.30 -11.55
C LEU A 159 -4.61 -13.00 -10.75
N LEU A 160 -4.83 -13.11 -9.44
CA LEU A 160 -4.80 -12.00 -8.50
C LEU A 160 -3.45 -12.01 -7.78
N MET A 161 -2.72 -10.90 -7.81
CA MET A 161 -1.42 -10.78 -7.14
C MET A 161 -1.48 -9.66 -6.10
N ASP A 162 -1.41 -10.02 -4.82
CA ASP A 162 -1.47 -9.08 -3.69
C ASP A 162 -0.05 -8.75 -3.25
N GLU A 163 0.52 -7.65 -3.75
CA GLU A 163 1.90 -7.22 -3.47
C GLU A 163 2.94 -8.33 -3.67
N ALA A 164 2.79 -9.09 -4.77
CA ALA A 164 3.60 -10.28 -5.02
C ALA A 164 5.10 -10.00 -5.23
N PHE A 165 5.52 -8.75 -5.35
CA PHE A 165 6.91 -8.36 -5.60
C PHE A 165 7.54 -7.62 -4.41
N SER A 166 6.76 -7.21 -3.41
CA SER A 166 7.21 -6.29 -2.35
C SER A 166 8.26 -6.87 -1.40
N ALA A 167 8.23 -8.18 -1.17
CA ALA A 167 9.14 -8.86 -0.25
C ALA A 167 10.49 -9.26 -0.87
N LEU A 168 10.75 -8.82 -2.12
CA LEU A 168 11.94 -9.18 -2.89
C LEU A 168 12.90 -8.00 -2.97
N ASP A 169 14.20 -8.29 -3.07
CA ASP A 169 15.17 -7.27 -3.47
C ASP A 169 14.87 -6.78 -4.89
N VAL A 170 15.25 -5.53 -5.17
CA VAL A 170 14.91 -4.80 -6.41
C VAL A 170 15.17 -5.65 -7.66
N LEU A 171 16.38 -6.19 -7.80
CA LEU A 171 16.80 -6.94 -8.99
C LEU A 171 16.05 -8.28 -9.13
N THR A 172 15.78 -8.96 -8.02
CA THR A 172 15.01 -10.21 -8.04
C THR A 172 13.54 -9.97 -8.34
N GLY A 173 12.95 -8.88 -7.82
CA GLY A 173 11.60 -8.44 -8.11
C GLY A 173 11.43 -8.08 -9.59
N GLU A 174 12.36 -7.28 -10.13
CA GLU A 174 12.41 -6.89 -11.55
C GLU A 174 12.41 -8.10 -12.47
N ARG A 175 13.37 -9.02 -12.29
CA ARG A 175 13.44 -10.25 -13.09
C ARG A 175 12.17 -11.09 -13.01
N LEU A 176 11.57 -11.22 -11.82
CA LEU A 176 10.32 -11.97 -11.66
C LEU A 176 9.15 -11.29 -12.40
N ARG A 177 9.10 -9.95 -12.43
CA ARG A 177 8.10 -9.21 -13.21
C ARG A 177 8.30 -9.41 -14.70
N GLU A 178 9.54 -9.35 -15.18
CA GLU A 178 9.89 -9.63 -16.58
C GLU A 178 9.44 -11.02 -17.00
N ASP A 179 9.77 -12.05 -16.20
CA ASP A 179 9.35 -13.44 -16.46
C ASP A 179 7.82 -13.56 -16.56
N ILE A 180 7.07 -12.91 -15.65
CA ILE A 180 5.60 -12.91 -15.70
C ILE A 180 5.08 -12.23 -16.97
N LEU A 181 5.69 -11.11 -17.37
CA LEU A 181 5.30 -10.39 -18.58
C LEU A 181 5.63 -11.18 -19.85
N GLU A 182 6.75 -11.90 -19.88
CA GLU A 182 7.12 -12.79 -20.99
C GLU A 182 6.13 -13.96 -21.10
N LEU A 183 5.87 -14.66 -20.00
CA LEU A 183 4.88 -15.75 -19.95
C LEU A 183 3.47 -15.30 -20.38
N TRP A 184 3.08 -14.07 -20.02
CA TRP A 184 1.83 -13.45 -20.46
C TRP A 184 1.86 -13.07 -21.95
N GLY A 185 2.94 -12.44 -22.42
CA GLY A 185 3.09 -11.95 -23.80
C GLY A 185 3.16 -13.06 -24.84
N ASP A 186 3.82 -14.17 -24.50
CA ASP A 186 4.00 -15.34 -25.38
C ASP A 186 2.76 -16.26 -25.41
N GLY A 187 1.77 -16.00 -24.56
CA GLY A 187 0.58 -16.86 -24.43
C GLY A 187 0.88 -18.22 -23.81
N GLN A 188 1.98 -18.34 -23.06
CA GLN A 188 2.32 -19.56 -22.32
C GLN A 188 1.45 -19.74 -21.07
N MET A 189 0.90 -18.66 -20.53
CA MET A 189 -0.13 -18.71 -19.49
C MET A 189 -1.52 -18.95 -20.09
N SER A 190 -2.28 -19.87 -19.50
CA SER A 190 -3.72 -20.02 -19.76
C SER A 190 -4.56 -18.87 -19.18
N THR A 191 -3.93 -18.04 -18.33
CA THR A 191 -4.54 -16.90 -17.66
C THR A 191 -5.08 -15.90 -18.68
N LYS A 192 -6.31 -15.46 -18.48
CA LYS A 192 -7.01 -14.52 -19.35
C LYS A 192 -7.01 -13.10 -18.84
N ALA A 193 -6.80 -12.88 -17.55
CA ALA A 193 -6.68 -11.55 -16.97
C ALA A 193 -5.82 -11.57 -15.71
N ILE A 194 -5.12 -10.48 -15.44
CA ILE A 194 -4.28 -10.32 -14.23
C ILE A 194 -4.71 -9.04 -13.50
N LEU A 195 -4.88 -9.13 -12.18
CA LEU A 195 -4.98 -7.95 -11.31
C LEU A 195 -3.81 -7.96 -10.33
N VAL A 196 -3.01 -6.90 -10.35
CA VAL A 196 -1.83 -6.73 -9.49
C VAL A 196 -2.07 -5.60 -8.51
N VAL A 197 -1.88 -5.85 -7.24
CA VAL A 197 -1.74 -4.81 -6.22
C VAL A 197 -0.25 -4.52 -6.06
N SER A 198 0.12 -3.26 -6.21
CA SER A 198 1.48 -2.80 -5.92
C SER A 198 1.44 -1.50 -5.14
N HIS A 199 2.53 -1.21 -4.43
CA HIS A 199 2.83 0.11 -3.91
C HIS A 199 3.87 0.84 -4.78
N ASN A 200 4.49 0.13 -5.74
CA ASN A 200 5.44 0.70 -6.67
C ASN A 200 4.74 1.21 -7.95
N ILE A 201 4.88 2.50 -8.22
CA ILE A 201 4.21 3.20 -9.33
C ILE A 201 4.86 2.82 -10.67
N GLU A 202 6.18 2.83 -10.75
CA GLU A 202 6.91 2.46 -11.95
C GLU A 202 6.56 1.04 -12.39
N GLU A 203 6.56 0.07 -11.47
CA GLU A 203 6.18 -1.31 -11.77
C GLU A 203 4.77 -1.43 -12.33
N ALA A 204 3.81 -0.69 -11.76
CA ALA A 204 2.45 -0.65 -12.26
C ALA A 204 2.38 -0.07 -13.68
N VAL A 205 3.14 1.00 -13.96
CA VAL A 205 3.23 1.63 -15.27
C VAL A 205 3.95 0.76 -16.29
N LEU A 206 4.92 -0.08 -15.89
CA LEU A 206 5.59 -1.00 -16.80
C LEU A 206 4.71 -2.22 -17.10
N MET A 207 3.95 -2.71 -16.12
CA MET A 207 3.19 -3.94 -16.23
C MET A 207 1.76 -3.77 -16.73
N ALA A 208 1.02 -2.72 -16.40
CA ALA A 208 -0.44 -2.74 -16.56
C ALA A 208 -0.93 -2.18 -17.92
N ASP A 209 -2.04 -2.68 -18.44
CA ASP A 209 -2.81 -2.01 -19.49
C ASP A 209 -3.66 -0.88 -18.91
N ARG A 210 -3.94 -0.95 -17.61
CA ARG A 210 -4.76 0.00 -16.89
C ARG A 210 -4.36 0.10 -15.42
N VAL A 211 -4.23 1.31 -14.91
CA VAL A 211 -3.93 1.61 -13.51
C VAL A 211 -5.19 2.18 -12.84
N LEU A 212 -5.54 1.62 -11.68
CA LEU A 212 -6.62 2.10 -10.82
C LEU A 212 -6.02 2.67 -9.55
N ILE A 213 -6.45 3.87 -9.18
CA ILE A 213 -6.02 4.53 -7.94
C ILE A 213 -7.16 4.47 -6.93
N PHE A 214 -6.89 3.83 -5.80
CA PHE A 214 -7.81 3.68 -4.68
C PHE A 214 -7.64 4.82 -3.67
N SER A 215 -8.77 5.36 -3.19
CA SER A 215 -8.75 6.21 -2.00
C SER A 215 -8.75 5.36 -0.72
N SER A 216 -8.39 5.98 0.41
CA SER A 216 -8.43 5.36 1.73
C SER A 216 -9.66 5.81 2.53
N ASN A 217 -10.16 4.94 3.41
CA ASN A 217 -11.14 5.25 4.46
C ASN A 217 -12.43 5.97 3.99
N PRO A 218 -13.34 5.28 3.28
CA PRO A 218 -13.26 3.90 2.78
C PRO A 218 -12.64 3.79 1.38
N GLY A 219 -12.26 2.56 1.02
CA GLY A 219 -11.74 2.17 -0.28
C GLY A 219 -12.75 2.33 -1.41
N ARG A 220 -12.37 3.08 -2.44
CA ARG A 220 -13.11 3.25 -3.70
C ARG A 220 -12.16 3.58 -4.85
N VAL A 221 -12.55 3.22 -6.07
CA VAL A 221 -11.84 3.64 -7.29
C VAL A 221 -12.01 5.15 -7.43
N ARG A 222 -10.91 5.89 -7.35
CA ARG A 222 -10.91 7.35 -7.47
C ARG A 222 -10.54 7.80 -8.88
N PHE A 223 -9.51 7.20 -9.44
CA PHE A 223 -9.05 7.46 -10.80
C PHE A 223 -8.77 6.17 -11.53
N GLN A 224 -8.89 6.22 -12.85
CA GLN A 224 -8.58 5.13 -13.76
C GLN A 224 -7.77 5.71 -14.92
N LEU A 225 -6.56 5.19 -15.11
CA LEU A 225 -5.66 5.58 -16.19
C LEU A 225 -5.48 4.40 -17.15
N GLN A 226 -5.71 4.62 -18.45
CA GLN A 226 -5.45 3.62 -19.48
C GLN A 226 -4.02 3.81 -20.00
N ILE A 227 -3.23 2.73 -20.06
CA ILE A 227 -1.89 2.77 -20.63
C ILE A 227 -1.93 2.23 -22.05
N SER A 228 -1.73 3.12 -23.03
CA SER A 228 -1.73 2.75 -24.46
C SER A 228 -0.38 2.27 -24.98
N LEU A 229 0.69 2.40 -24.18
CA LEU A 229 2.02 1.95 -24.56
C LEU A 229 2.08 0.41 -24.60
N LYS A 230 2.66 -0.13 -25.67
CA LYS A 230 2.86 -1.59 -25.81
C LYS A 230 4.00 -2.06 -24.91
N ARG A 231 3.95 -3.33 -24.52
CA ARG A 231 5.05 -4.03 -23.81
C ARG A 231 6.01 -4.69 -24.81
N PRO A 232 7.30 -4.87 -24.47
CA PRO A 232 7.97 -4.35 -23.26
C PRO A 232 8.10 -2.82 -23.32
N ARG A 233 8.10 -2.18 -22.15
CA ARG A 233 8.20 -0.72 -22.00
C ARG A 233 9.58 -0.38 -21.47
N ASP A 234 10.19 0.65 -22.05
CA ASP A 234 11.48 1.17 -21.61
C ASP A 234 11.24 2.17 -20.44
N PRO A 235 11.72 1.89 -19.22
CA PRO A 235 11.56 2.79 -18.07
C PRO A 235 12.17 4.17 -18.31
N ASP A 236 13.21 4.26 -19.16
CA ASP A 236 13.87 5.51 -19.48
C ASP A 236 13.19 6.32 -20.59
N SER A 237 12.18 5.74 -21.24
CA SER A 237 11.45 6.45 -22.30
C SER A 237 10.66 7.63 -21.74
N ARG A 238 10.62 8.71 -22.52
CA ARG A 238 9.89 9.93 -22.14
C ARG A 238 8.41 9.65 -21.91
N GLU A 239 7.82 8.76 -22.70
CA GLU A 239 6.41 8.39 -22.61
C GLU A 239 6.09 7.62 -21.32
N VAL A 240 7.00 6.75 -20.85
CA VAL A 240 6.82 6.03 -19.58
C VAL A 240 6.99 6.98 -18.40
N ARG A 241 8.01 7.83 -18.41
CA ARG A 241 8.22 8.83 -17.36
C ARG A 241 7.00 9.75 -17.20
N ALA A 242 6.45 10.25 -18.32
CA ALA A 242 5.24 11.07 -18.27
C ALA A 242 4.02 10.35 -17.66
N LEU A 243 3.89 9.02 -17.84
CA LEU A 243 2.84 8.24 -17.19
C LEU A 243 3.08 8.07 -15.69
N ILE A 244 4.33 7.90 -15.27
CA ILE A 244 4.71 7.84 -13.85
C ILE A 244 4.35 9.16 -13.18
N ASP A 245 4.73 10.29 -13.79
CA ASP A 245 4.40 11.64 -13.31
C ASP A 245 2.88 11.83 -13.19
N GLU A 246 2.11 11.39 -14.21
CA GLU A 246 0.65 11.45 -14.17
C GLU A 246 0.07 10.61 -13.02
N VAL A 247 0.58 9.40 -12.78
CA VAL A 247 0.14 8.57 -11.66
C VAL A 247 0.48 9.22 -10.32
N TYR A 248 1.67 9.81 -10.18
CA TYR A 248 2.06 10.58 -9.00
C TYR A 248 1.14 11.77 -8.76
N ALA A 249 0.85 12.55 -9.80
CA ALA A 249 -0.09 13.66 -9.73
C ALA A 249 -1.48 13.19 -9.30
N LEU A 250 -1.97 12.05 -9.77
CA LEU A 250 -3.27 11.50 -9.37
C LEU A 250 -3.28 10.91 -7.95
N MET A 251 -2.19 10.28 -7.51
CA MET A 251 -2.01 9.75 -6.15
C MET A 251 -1.95 10.89 -5.12
N THR A 252 -1.34 12.01 -5.49
CA THR A 252 -1.19 13.19 -4.64
C THR A 252 -2.34 14.19 -4.77
N ALA A 253 -3.07 14.18 -5.89
CA ALA A 253 -4.25 15.00 -6.09
C ALA A 253 -5.19 14.77 -4.90
N GLY A 254 -5.50 15.79 -4.11
CA GLY A 254 -6.39 15.66 -2.95
C GLY A 254 -5.85 14.84 -1.76
N ALA A 255 -4.54 14.59 -1.64
CA ALA A 255 -3.92 14.05 -0.42
C ALA A 255 -4.08 14.96 0.83
N ILE A 256 -4.65 16.16 0.65
CA ILE A 256 -5.05 17.09 1.72
C ILE A 256 -6.59 17.13 1.90
N GLN A 257 -7.39 16.42 1.11
CA GLN A 257 -8.85 16.42 1.27
C GLN A 257 -9.36 15.15 1.96
N THR A 258 -9.16 15.07 3.28
CA THR A 258 -10.08 14.34 4.16
C THR A 258 -11.44 15.03 4.15
N GLY A 259 -12.22 14.75 3.11
CA GLY A 259 -13.67 15.00 3.01
C GLY A 259 -14.17 16.39 3.41
N ARG A 260 -14.14 17.36 2.49
CA ARG A 260 -15.16 18.42 2.27
C ARG A 260 -14.73 19.38 1.15
N SER A 261 -15.68 20.18 0.68
CA SER A 261 -15.65 21.10 -0.46
C SER A 261 -14.44 22.04 -0.53
N ALA A 262 -14.10 22.44 -1.75
CA ALA A 262 -12.91 23.17 -2.20
C ALA A 262 -12.68 24.60 -1.64
N ASP A 263 -13.35 25.02 -0.57
CA ASP A 263 -13.35 26.43 -0.10
C ASP A 263 -12.94 26.62 1.37
N GLU A 264 -12.58 25.57 2.10
CA GLU A 264 -12.04 25.67 3.46
C GLU A 264 -10.67 24.95 3.55
N THR A 265 -9.71 25.57 4.23
CA THR A 265 -8.43 24.91 4.55
C THR A 265 -8.76 23.64 5.35
N PRO A 266 -8.37 22.43 4.89
CA PRO A 266 -8.73 21.18 5.57
C PRO A 266 -8.20 21.21 7.01
N ARG A 267 -9.09 21.21 8.00
CA ARG A 267 -8.72 21.09 9.40
C ARG A 267 -8.89 19.64 9.80
N LEU A 268 -7.79 19.03 10.25
CA LEU A 268 -7.84 17.72 10.87
C LEU A 268 -8.77 17.75 12.09
N ARG A 269 -9.34 16.58 12.38
CA ARG A 269 -10.08 16.28 13.61
C ARG A 269 -9.16 15.52 14.57
N LEU A 270 -9.64 15.35 15.81
CA LEU A 270 -8.92 14.59 16.85
C LEU A 270 -8.67 13.13 16.48
N THR A 271 -9.47 12.58 15.56
CA THR A 271 -9.51 11.16 15.22
C THR A 271 -9.22 10.90 13.75
N ASP A 272 -8.59 11.86 13.07
CA ASP A 272 -8.14 11.64 11.69
C ASP A 272 -6.86 10.79 11.69
N VAL A 273 -6.70 9.97 10.65
CA VAL A 273 -5.49 9.16 10.46
C VAL A 273 -4.34 10.08 10.07
N LEU A 274 -3.17 9.84 10.67
CA LEU A 274 -1.95 10.57 10.38
C LEU A 274 -1.04 9.77 9.43
N PRO A 275 -0.32 10.45 8.53
CA PRO A 275 0.68 9.79 7.70
C PRO A 275 1.76 9.19 8.59
N GLN A 276 2.09 7.92 8.35
CA GLN A 276 3.08 7.16 9.11
C GLN A 276 4.49 7.52 8.63
N ALA A 277 4.95 8.73 8.94
CA ALA A 277 6.27 9.23 8.58
C ALA A 277 7.15 9.43 9.81
N GLU A 278 8.36 8.85 9.77
CA GLU A 278 9.40 9.09 10.76
C GLU A 278 10.00 10.48 10.59
N VAL A 279 10.30 11.17 11.69
CA VAL A 279 10.79 12.55 11.61
C VAL A 279 12.14 12.63 10.88
N GLY A 280 13.04 11.67 11.10
CA GLY A 280 14.33 11.65 10.40
C GLY A 280 14.20 11.57 8.87
N ARG A 281 13.16 10.88 8.36
CA ARG A 281 12.87 10.84 6.90
C ARG A 281 12.35 12.17 6.40
N MET A 282 11.49 12.83 7.18
CA MET A 282 11.01 14.18 6.87
C MET A 282 12.16 15.19 6.79
N GLU A 283 13.10 15.12 7.73
CA GLU A 283 14.29 15.97 7.74
C GLU A 283 15.20 15.67 6.54
N ALA A 284 15.49 14.40 6.25
CA ALA A 284 16.30 14.01 5.10
C ALA A 284 15.70 14.49 3.76
N VAL A 285 14.38 14.36 3.58
CA VAL A 285 13.69 14.85 2.38
C VAL A 285 13.72 16.39 2.30
N LEU A 286 13.55 17.09 3.42
CA LEU A 286 13.65 18.56 3.44
C LEU A 286 15.06 19.06 3.12
N GLU A 287 16.09 18.41 3.66
CA GLU A 287 17.49 18.73 3.40
C GLU A 287 17.83 18.48 1.92
N MET A 288 17.48 17.30 1.40
CA MET A 288 17.62 16.98 -0.03
C MET A 288 16.91 18.00 -0.92
N LEU A 289 15.69 18.38 -0.57
CA LEU A 289 14.92 19.37 -1.33
C LEU A 289 15.55 20.76 -1.29
N HIS A 290 16.20 21.15 -0.19
CA HIS A 290 16.85 22.44 -0.02
C HIS A 290 18.17 22.55 -0.79
N GLU A 291 18.94 21.46 -0.86
CA GLU A 291 20.25 21.42 -1.51
C GLU A 291 20.18 21.36 -3.05
N GLU A 292 21.33 21.58 -3.71
CA GLU A 292 21.45 21.30 -5.14
C GLU A 292 21.30 19.79 -5.41
N PRO A 293 20.61 19.37 -6.49
CA PRO A 293 20.12 20.17 -7.62
C PRO A 293 18.73 20.77 -7.44
N TYR A 294 18.02 20.46 -6.36
CA TYR A 294 16.57 20.72 -6.23
C TYR A 294 16.22 22.15 -5.85
N ASN A 295 17.07 22.85 -5.10
CA ASN A 295 16.92 24.29 -4.81
C ASN A 295 15.50 24.69 -4.35
N GLY A 296 14.86 23.82 -3.56
CA GLY A 296 13.54 24.01 -2.96
C GLY A 296 12.36 23.39 -3.73
N ARG A 297 12.56 22.77 -4.89
CA ARG A 297 11.48 22.07 -5.61
C ARG A 297 12.00 20.85 -6.35
N ALA A 298 11.29 19.73 -6.21
CA ALA A 298 11.62 18.49 -6.87
C ALA A 298 10.35 17.77 -7.32
N ASP A 299 10.50 16.99 -8.38
CA ASP A 299 9.49 16.03 -8.81
C ASP A 299 9.56 14.79 -7.89
N LEU A 300 8.42 14.28 -7.42
CA LEU A 300 8.38 13.16 -6.46
C LEU A 300 9.01 11.85 -7.00
N PRO A 301 8.76 11.40 -8.24
CA PRO A 301 9.46 10.25 -8.81
C PRO A 301 10.97 10.47 -8.79
N LYS A 302 11.43 11.69 -9.08
CA LYS A 302 12.87 11.98 -9.09
C LYS A 302 13.48 11.95 -7.68
N LEU A 303 12.75 12.43 -6.68
CA LEU A 303 13.15 12.28 -5.27
C LEU A 303 13.19 10.80 -4.85
N VAL A 304 12.28 9.96 -5.35
CA VAL A 304 12.34 8.51 -5.09
C VAL A 304 13.59 7.90 -5.70
N GLU A 305 13.90 8.20 -6.96
CA GLU A 305 15.12 7.71 -7.62
C GLU A 305 16.41 8.12 -6.88
N ASP A 306 16.46 9.36 -6.39
CA ASP A 306 17.64 9.92 -5.75
C ASP A 306 17.69 9.65 -4.24
N SER A 307 16.67 9.00 -3.68
CA SER A 307 16.61 8.59 -2.27
C SER A 307 16.58 7.07 -2.12
N GLU A 308 16.74 6.57 -0.90
CA GLU A 308 16.55 5.14 -0.58
C GLU A 308 15.09 4.81 -0.21
N LEU A 309 14.15 5.73 -0.45
CA LEU A 309 12.76 5.59 -0.05
C LEU A 309 11.93 4.90 -1.14
N SER A 310 11.02 4.03 -0.75
CA SER A 310 9.97 3.54 -1.65
C SER A 310 8.94 4.62 -2.00
N ASP A 311 8.17 4.43 -3.08
CA ASP A 311 7.07 5.33 -3.46
C ASP A 311 6.08 5.57 -2.29
N GLU A 312 5.77 4.53 -1.50
CA GLU A 312 4.89 4.65 -0.34
C GLU A 312 5.52 5.50 0.77
N GLU A 313 6.79 5.28 1.08
CA GLU A 313 7.51 6.04 2.09
C GLU A 313 7.68 7.50 1.67
N MET A 314 7.94 7.77 0.40
CA MET A 314 8.02 9.13 -0.13
C MET A 314 6.65 9.83 -0.05
N LEU A 315 5.56 9.18 -0.49
CA LEU A 315 4.23 9.76 -0.46
C LEU A 315 3.73 10.04 0.96
N THR A 316 4.00 9.14 1.91
CA THR A 316 3.66 9.35 3.33
C THR A 316 4.49 10.46 3.95
N THR A 317 5.79 10.54 3.62
CA THR A 317 6.69 11.63 4.06
C THR A 317 6.25 12.98 3.50
N ALA A 318 5.94 13.05 2.20
CA ALA A 318 5.41 14.24 1.54
C ALA A 318 4.08 14.72 2.17
N GLN A 319 3.18 13.78 2.51
CA GLN A 319 1.94 14.09 3.22
C GLN A 319 2.19 14.65 4.62
N ALA A 320 3.14 14.08 5.39
CA ALA A 320 3.50 14.58 6.70
C ALA A 320 4.11 15.98 6.65
N LEU A 321 5.00 16.22 5.68
CA LEU A 321 5.60 17.54 5.45
C LEU A 321 4.55 18.59 5.06
N ALA A 322 3.59 18.21 4.21
CA ALA A 322 2.46 19.07 3.83
C ALA A 322 1.53 19.36 5.01
N LEU A 323 1.25 18.35 5.84
CA LEU A 323 0.44 18.48 7.05
C LEU A 323 1.05 19.51 8.02
N LEU A 324 2.37 19.45 8.23
CA LEU A 324 3.11 20.37 9.10
C LEU A 324 3.48 21.71 8.42
N ASP A 325 3.03 21.95 7.19
CA ASP A 325 3.31 23.17 6.42
C ASP A 325 4.82 23.42 6.21
N LEU A 326 5.63 22.35 6.20
CA LEU A 326 7.07 22.39 5.92
C LEU A 326 7.35 22.23 4.42
N ALA A 327 6.46 21.55 3.70
CA ALA A 327 6.47 21.46 2.24
C ALA A 327 5.04 21.58 1.68
N LYS A 328 4.92 21.68 0.36
CA LYS A 328 3.66 21.62 -0.38
C LYS A 328 3.75 20.59 -1.48
N VAL A 329 2.69 19.81 -1.62
CA VAL A 329 2.55 18.82 -2.70
C VAL A 329 1.59 19.36 -3.75
N GLU A 330 2.07 19.53 -4.98
CA GLU A 330 1.29 20.06 -6.09
C GLU A 330 1.57 19.24 -7.36
N SER A 331 0.56 18.51 -7.86
CA SER A 331 0.62 17.80 -9.15
C SER A 331 1.82 16.86 -9.31
N GLY A 332 2.20 16.12 -8.26
CA GLY A 332 3.36 15.23 -8.29
C GLY A 332 4.67 15.88 -7.87
N ASP A 333 4.71 17.21 -7.69
CA ASP A 333 5.90 17.90 -7.18
C ASP A 333 5.83 18.11 -5.67
N LEU A 334 7.01 18.13 -5.03
CA LEU A 334 7.22 18.59 -3.66
C LEU A 334 8.01 19.91 -3.69
N SER A 335 7.50 20.92 -2.98
CA SER A 335 8.16 22.22 -2.84
C SER A 335 8.29 22.64 -1.39
N ILE A 336 9.47 23.11 -0.98
CA ILE A 336 9.71 23.54 0.38
C ILE A 336 8.97 24.85 0.66
N THR A 337 8.35 24.98 1.82
CA THR A 337 7.74 26.27 2.22
C THR A 337 8.78 27.21 2.79
N THR A 338 8.44 28.49 2.95
CA THR A 338 9.28 29.44 3.71
C THR A 338 9.55 28.96 5.14
N LEU A 339 8.58 28.24 5.74
CA LEU A 339 8.79 27.64 7.05
C LEU A 339 9.74 26.45 6.99
N GLY A 340 9.60 25.58 5.98
CA GLY A 340 10.53 24.46 5.74
C GLY A 340 11.96 24.94 5.51
N GLN A 341 12.16 26.02 4.76
CA GLN A 341 13.51 26.62 4.57
C GLN A 341 14.11 27.04 5.91
N ARG A 342 13.34 27.79 6.72
CA ARG A 342 13.77 28.18 8.07
C ARG A 342 14.03 27.00 8.98
N TYR A 343 13.29 25.90 8.79
CA TYR A 343 13.50 24.66 9.54
C TYR A 343 14.86 24.04 9.19
N VAL A 344 15.17 23.90 7.89
CA VAL A 344 16.45 23.31 7.44
C VAL A 344 17.64 24.18 7.85
N GLU A 345 17.52 25.50 7.74
CA GLU A 345 18.59 26.45 8.09
C GLU A 345 18.79 26.63 9.61
N ALA A 346 17.83 26.18 10.43
CA ALA A 346 17.85 26.34 11.87
C ALA A 346 18.81 25.36 12.56
N ASP A 347 19.34 25.78 13.72
CA ASP A 347 20.01 24.88 14.64
C ASP A 347 19.03 23.86 15.25
N ASN A 348 19.57 22.82 15.90
CA ASN A 348 18.77 21.73 16.47
C ASN A 348 17.73 22.22 17.49
N VAL A 349 18.00 23.27 18.25
CA VAL A 349 17.05 23.79 19.26
C VAL A 349 15.88 24.48 18.57
N GLN A 350 16.18 25.32 17.57
CA GLN A 350 15.17 26.01 16.78
C GLN A 350 14.34 25.04 15.92
N ARG A 351 14.95 24.00 15.34
CA ARG A 351 14.23 22.92 14.60
C ARG A 351 13.14 22.30 15.47
N LYS A 352 13.49 21.82 16.66
CA LYS A 352 12.53 21.22 17.60
C LYS A 352 11.39 22.18 17.97
N LEU A 353 11.72 23.45 18.26
CA LEU A 353 10.72 24.46 18.59
C LEU A 353 9.76 24.74 17.41
N LEU A 354 10.28 24.85 16.18
CA LEU A 354 9.47 25.05 14.98
C LEU A 354 8.58 23.83 14.72
N PHE A 355 9.12 22.62 14.85
CA PHE A 355 8.38 21.38 14.70
C PHE A 355 7.24 21.29 15.71
N GLY A 356 7.54 21.47 16.99
CA GLY A 356 6.55 21.38 18.08
C GLY A 356 5.43 22.40 17.93
N ARG A 357 5.75 23.62 17.50
CA ARG A 357 4.73 24.65 17.18
C ARG A 357 3.81 24.22 16.04
N GLN A 358 4.35 23.68 14.95
CA GLN A 358 3.52 23.19 13.85
C GLN A 358 2.69 21.98 14.24
N LEU A 359 3.27 21.05 15.01
CA LEU A 359 2.55 19.91 15.53
C LEU A 359 1.31 20.34 16.32
N LEU A 360 1.46 21.27 17.27
CA LEU A 360 0.36 21.79 18.05
C LEU A 360 -0.65 22.60 17.22
N ALA A 361 -0.19 23.32 16.19
CA ALA A 361 -1.06 24.11 15.33
C ALA A 361 -1.87 23.26 14.33
N ARG A 362 -1.28 22.16 13.85
CA ARG A 362 -1.80 21.37 12.71
C ARG A 362 -2.38 20.02 13.11
N VAL A 363 -1.95 19.42 14.24
CA VAL A 363 -2.41 18.12 14.72
C VAL A 363 -3.26 18.29 15.99
N PRO A 364 -4.61 18.29 15.89
CA PRO A 364 -5.49 18.50 17.02
C PRO A 364 -5.29 17.51 18.17
N LEU A 365 -4.96 16.24 17.84
CA LEU A 365 -4.71 15.23 18.87
C LEU A 365 -3.51 15.59 19.75
N ALA A 366 -2.41 16.08 19.15
CA ALA A 366 -1.23 16.52 19.89
C ALA A 366 -1.58 17.73 20.79
N ALA A 367 -2.31 18.71 20.24
CA ALA A 367 -2.78 19.87 20.99
C ALA A 367 -3.70 19.48 22.16
N HIS A 368 -4.59 18.50 21.94
CA HIS A 368 -5.49 17.99 22.97
C HIS A 368 -4.73 17.27 24.10
N ILE A 369 -3.77 16.41 23.76
CA ILE A 369 -2.92 15.73 24.75
C ILE A 369 -2.14 16.77 25.58
N ARG A 370 -1.49 17.74 24.91
CA ARG A 370 -0.76 18.83 25.58
C ARG A 370 -1.66 19.61 26.54
N HIS A 371 -2.86 19.99 26.08
CA HIS A 371 -3.82 20.71 26.91
C HIS A 371 -4.26 19.91 28.14
N CYS A 372 -4.56 18.61 27.99
CA CYS A 372 -4.92 17.75 29.11
C CYS A 372 -3.78 17.62 30.14
N LEU A 373 -2.53 17.51 29.69
CA LEU A 373 -1.36 17.47 30.59
C LEU A 373 -1.18 18.78 31.36
N GLU A 374 -1.45 19.93 30.74
CA GLU A 374 -1.34 21.25 31.39
C GLU A 374 -2.42 21.48 32.46
N GLN A 375 -3.57 20.82 32.35
CA GLN A 375 -4.64 20.86 33.36
C GLN A 375 -4.40 19.87 34.51
N GLU A 376 -3.53 18.87 34.31
CA GLU A 376 -3.26 17.84 35.30
C GLU A 376 -2.19 18.29 36.29
N SER A 377 -2.46 18.15 37.58
CA SER A 377 -1.58 18.63 38.65
C SER A 377 -0.21 17.94 38.66
N SER A 378 -0.17 16.64 38.31
CA SER A 378 1.06 15.88 38.15
C SER A 378 1.81 16.23 36.86
N ARG A 379 1.14 16.85 35.88
CA ARG A 379 1.60 16.99 34.48
C ARG A 379 1.92 15.65 33.81
N GLU A 380 1.30 14.57 34.29
CA GLU A 380 1.47 13.22 33.78
C GLU A 380 0.10 12.54 33.58
N LEU A 381 -0.11 11.94 32.42
CA LEU A 381 -1.32 11.19 32.09
C LEU A 381 -0.99 9.87 31.43
N ALA A 382 -1.72 8.81 31.81
CA ALA A 382 -1.61 7.53 31.12
C ALA A 382 -2.09 7.66 29.67
N ARG A 383 -1.52 6.90 28.73
CA ARG A 383 -1.96 6.90 27.33
C ARG A 383 -3.37 6.32 27.07
N LYS A 384 -3.90 5.53 28.02
CA LYS A 384 -5.16 4.76 27.87
C LYS A 384 -6.39 5.61 27.50
N PRO A 385 -6.64 6.81 28.07
CA PRO A 385 -7.79 7.64 27.71
C PRO A 385 -7.72 8.13 26.26
N PHE A 386 -6.53 8.49 25.78
CA PHE A 386 -6.32 8.92 24.39
C PHE A 386 -6.49 7.75 23.42
N LEU A 387 -5.98 6.57 23.76
CA LEU A 387 -6.26 5.35 22.99
C LEU A 387 -7.75 5.04 22.94
N LYS A 388 -8.48 5.22 24.05
CA LYS A 388 -9.93 5.02 24.07
C LYS A 388 -10.64 6.01 23.13
N LEU A 389 -10.30 7.29 23.22
CA LEU A 389 -10.83 8.33 22.33
C LEU A 389 -10.60 8.00 20.85
N LEU A 390 -9.42 7.49 20.50
CA LEU A 390 -9.13 7.07 19.13
C LEU A 390 -9.92 5.81 18.76
N ARG A 391 -9.98 4.81 19.64
CA ARG A 391 -10.72 3.55 19.42
C ARG A 391 -12.22 3.76 19.23
N ASP A 392 -12.79 4.82 19.79
CA ASP A 392 -14.18 5.20 19.52
C ASP A 392 -14.38 5.59 18.03
N ALA A 393 -13.31 5.94 17.32
CA ALA A 393 -13.34 6.37 15.92
C ALA A 393 -12.58 5.46 14.92
N MET A 394 -11.62 4.64 15.36
CA MET A 394 -10.76 3.80 14.50
C MET A 394 -10.41 2.44 15.14
N GLU A 395 -9.77 1.53 14.39
CA GLU A 395 -9.40 0.19 14.91
C GLU A 395 -8.31 0.28 16.00
N PRO A 396 -8.19 -0.70 16.92
CA PRO A 396 -7.16 -0.65 17.97
C PRO A 396 -5.75 -0.53 17.42
N GLN A 397 -5.41 -1.25 16.34
CA GLN A 397 -4.07 -1.16 15.75
C GLN A 397 -3.84 0.23 15.16
N GLU A 398 -4.78 0.75 14.37
CA GLU A 398 -4.70 2.09 13.78
C GLU A 398 -4.68 3.19 14.87
N ALA A 399 -5.41 3.01 15.97
CA ALA A 399 -5.38 3.90 17.13
C ALA A 399 -4.02 3.89 17.83
N GLU A 400 -3.40 2.71 17.97
CA GLU A 400 -2.02 2.62 18.47
C GLU A 400 -1.04 3.27 17.50
N ASP A 401 -1.20 3.07 16.19
CA ASP A 401 -0.33 3.64 15.16
C ASP A 401 -0.44 5.17 15.11
N VAL A 402 -1.65 5.73 15.15
CA VAL A 402 -1.87 7.19 15.20
C VAL A 402 -1.30 7.78 16.49
N LEU A 403 -1.56 7.15 17.64
CA LEU A 403 -1.03 7.65 18.90
C LEU A 403 0.50 7.55 18.94
N LYS A 404 1.08 6.48 18.39
CA LYS A 404 2.53 6.30 18.26
C LYS A 404 3.14 7.43 17.43
N VAL A 405 2.58 7.75 16.27
CA VAL A 405 3.05 8.87 15.43
C VAL A 405 2.99 10.18 16.20
N VAL A 406 1.87 10.49 16.87
CA VAL A 406 1.76 11.72 17.67
C VAL A 406 2.78 11.78 18.79
N ILE A 407 3.02 10.67 19.49
CA ILE A 407 4.02 10.61 20.56
C ILE A 407 5.44 10.82 19.99
N GLU A 408 5.78 10.17 18.89
CA GLU A 408 7.08 10.31 18.25
C GLU A 408 7.34 11.76 17.81
N TRP A 409 6.39 12.34 17.09
CA TRP A 409 6.43 13.72 16.63
C TRP A 409 6.50 14.71 17.81
N ALA A 410 5.73 14.47 18.88
CA ALA A 410 5.74 15.32 20.06
C ALA A 410 7.05 15.26 20.83
N ARG A 411 7.67 14.09 20.91
CA ARG A 411 9.00 13.92 21.52
C ARG A 411 10.07 14.67 20.74
N HIS A 412 10.03 14.61 19.42
CA HIS A 412 10.95 15.39 18.57
C HIS A 412 10.76 16.89 18.77
N GLY A 413 9.52 17.36 18.73
CA GLY A 413 9.18 18.77 18.91
C GLY A 413 9.22 19.29 20.36
N GLU A 414 9.69 18.48 21.31
CA GLU A 414 9.71 18.78 22.76
C GLU A 414 8.34 19.27 23.31
N VAL A 415 7.26 18.74 22.73
CA VAL A 415 5.88 19.08 23.11
C VAL A 415 5.43 18.27 24.33
N PHE A 416 5.78 16.99 24.39
CA PHE A 416 5.67 16.14 25.57
C PHE A 416 6.50 14.88 25.38
N GLU A 417 6.79 14.21 26.48
CA GLU A 417 7.55 12.97 26.53
C GLU A 417 6.64 11.76 26.76
N PHE A 418 7.21 10.56 26.53
CA PHE A 418 6.53 9.30 26.78
C PHE A 418 7.49 8.27 27.37
N ASP A 419 7.09 7.66 28.47
CA ASP A 419 7.79 6.54 29.08
C ASP A 419 7.17 5.21 28.64
N PHE A 420 7.95 4.42 27.90
CA PHE A 420 7.54 3.13 27.38
C PHE A 420 7.31 2.08 28.48
N ASN A 421 7.98 2.19 29.62
CA ASN A 421 7.86 1.23 30.71
C ASN A 421 6.55 1.41 31.47
N THR A 422 6.18 2.67 31.72
CA THR A 422 4.99 3.01 32.51
C THR A 422 3.76 3.28 31.62
N GLY A 423 3.96 3.60 30.34
CA GLY A 423 2.90 4.01 29.43
C GLY A 423 2.34 5.40 29.74
N MET A 424 3.13 6.24 30.39
CA MET A 424 2.79 7.60 30.81
C MET A 424 3.30 8.61 29.79
N ILE A 425 2.47 9.62 29.52
CA ILE A 425 2.83 10.83 28.77
C ILE A 425 3.01 11.94 29.78
N HIS A 426 4.09 12.73 29.68
CA HIS A 426 4.42 13.77 30.65
C HIS A 426 5.02 15.02 30.02
N LEU A 427 4.91 16.15 30.71
CA LEU A 427 5.63 17.36 30.33
C LEU A 427 7.02 17.36 30.99
N SER A 428 8.05 17.66 30.21
CA SER A 428 9.39 17.92 30.75
C SER A 428 9.29 19.08 31.77
N GLN A 429 9.95 18.93 32.92
CA GLN A 429 10.00 20.00 33.91
C GLN A 429 10.95 21.09 33.39
N ASP A 430 10.44 22.30 33.23
CA ASP A 430 11.25 23.51 32.93
C ASP A 430 12.30 23.78 34.01
#